data_AF-A0A7S0F0V2-F1
#
_entry.id   AF-A0A7S0F0V2-F1
#
_cell.length_a   1.000
_cell.length_b   1.000
_cell.length_c   1.000
_cell.angle_alpha   90.00
_cell.angle_beta   90.00
_cell.angle_gamma   90.00
#
_symmetry.space_group_name_H-M   'P 1'
#
loop_
_entity.id
_entity.type
_entity.pdbx_description
1 polymer ?
#
loop_
_entity_poly.entity_id
_entity_poly.type
_entity_poly.pdbx_seq_one_letter_code
_entity_poly.pdbx_strand_id
1 'polypeptide(L)'
;TRGTDVVATMARLLSLFVLLACLLASVSSQTTTKSAKPRGKLVGKSPSTSVVGKLRLAMLTWYCAEGSGHVEDRPCQNFNFMQKLRKAEDAETRKKLVQERSATMPKDDAGRKKLALQSREGYLKMYQAYCAQPSPANPAVCSNDSLKKVYDNMAKSIQTTKVA
;
A
#
# COMPACT_ATOMS: atom_id res chain seq x y z
N THR A 1 -78.01 -1.73 2.54
CA THR A 1 -76.76 -1.53 3.32
C THR A 1 -75.94 -2.81 3.28
N ARG A 2 -74.70 -2.75 2.75
CA ARG A 2 -73.57 -3.71 2.84
C ARG A 2 -73.80 -5.15 2.31
N GLY A 3 -72.92 -5.78 1.55
CA GLY A 3 -71.57 -5.42 1.10
C GLY A 3 -71.09 -6.41 0.03
N THR A 4 -70.66 -5.85 -1.09
CA THR A 4 -70.02 -6.52 -2.23
C THR A 4 -68.53 -6.19 -2.17
N ASP A 5 -67.74 -6.90 -1.36
CA ASP A 5 -66.34 -6.55 -1.09
C ASP A 5 -65.36 -7.75 -1.10
N VAL A 6 -65.67 -8.82 -1.85
CA VAL A 6 -64.77 -10.01 -1.91
C VAL A 6 -64.09 -10.18 -3.28
N VAL A 7 -64.50 -9.46 -4.33
CA VAL A 7 -64.03 -9.74 -5.71
C VAL A 7 -62.89 -8.82 -6.18
N ALA A 8 -62.64 -7.68 -5.52
CA ALA A 8 -61.75 -6.65 -6.04
C ALA A 8 -60.24 -6.82 -5.70
N THR A 9 -59.86 -7.78 -4.84
CA THR A 9 -58.48 -7.86 -4.34
C THR A 9 -57.60 -8.89 -5.09
N MET A 10 -58.19 -9.91 -5.75
CA MET A 10 -57.39 -10.92 -6.47
C MET A 10 -56.92 -10.47 -7.87
N ALA A 11 -57.54 -9.43 -8.46
CA ALA A 11 -57.21 -9.00 -9.83
C ALA A 11 -55.91 -8.17 -9.93
N ARG A 12 -55.36 -7.69 -8.82
CA ARG A 12 -54.14 -6.84 -8.84
C ARG A 12 -52.82 -7.62 -8.70
N LEU A 13 -52.85 -8.88 -8.28
CA LEU A 13 -51.64 -9.69 -8.07
C LEU A 13 -51.16 -10.44 -9.32
N LEU A 14 -52.03 -10.61 -10.33
CA LEU A 14 -51.68 -11.32 -11.57
C LEU A 14 -51.05 -10.42 -12.66
N SER A 15 -51.20 -9.10 -12.58
CA SER A 15 -50.67 -8.17 -13.61
C SER A 15 -49.18 -7.83 -13.43
N LEU A 16 -48.64 -7.97 -12.20
CA LEU A 16 -47.24 -7.66 -11.91
C LEU A 16 -46.26 -8.78 -12.29
N PHE A 17 -46.72 -10.02 -12.42
CA PHE A 17 -45.85 -11.15 -12.77
C PHE A 17 -45.55 -11.27 -14.28
N VAL A 18 -46.33 -10.64 -15.15
CA VAL A 18 -46.11 -10.73 -16.62
C VAL A 18 -45.08 -9.70 -17.12
N LEU A 19 -44.86 -8.60 -16.41
CA LEU A 19 -43.87 -7.57 -16.78
C LEU A 19 -42.42 -7.91 -16.39
N LEU A 20 -42.19 -8.94 -15.55
CA LEU A 20 -40.85 -9.35 -15.13
C LEU A 20 -40.22 -10.44 -16.01
N ALA A 21 -40.92 -10.90 -17.06
CA ALA A 21 -40.45 -11.97 -17.95
C ALA A 21 -39.84 -11.47 -19.28
N CYS A 22 -39.89 -10.16 -19.59
CA CYS A 22 -39.45 -9.62 -20.89
C CYS A 22 -38.08 -8.92 -20.90
N LEU A 23 -37.29 -8.99 -19.82
CA LEU A 23 -35.94 -8.40 -19.76
C LEU A 23 -34.79 -9.43 -19.88
N LEU A 24 -35.10 -10.68 -20.21
CA LEU A 24 -34.12 -11.75 -20.41
C LEU A 24 -33.92 -12.10 -21.89
N ALA A 25 -33.75 -11.09 -22.74
CA ALA A 25 -33.32 -11.30 -24.12
C ALA A 25 -32.22 -10.31 -24.52
N SER A 26 -31.04 -10.89 -24.77
CA SER A 26 -30.05 -10.48 -25.77
C SER A 26 -29.05 -9.37 -25.41
N VAL A 27 -27.91 -9.77 -24.84
CA VAL A 27 -26.60 -9.27 -25.30
C VAL A 27 -25.62 -10.45 -25.41
N SER A 28 -25.31 -10.80 -26.66
CA SER A 28 -24.20 -11.69 -27.02
C SER A 28 -22.89 -11.09 -26.51
N SER A 29 -22.31 -11.70 -25.48
CA SER A 29 -20.93 -11.42 -25.09
C SER A 29 -20.01 -12.43 -25.77
N GLN A 30 -19.24 -11.94 -26.73
CA GLN A 30 -18.16 -12.65 -27.39
C GLN A 30 -17.23 -13.26 -26.35
N THR A 31 -17.12 -14.59 -26.35
CA THR A 31 -16.05 -15.34 -25.71
C THR A 31 -14.72 -14.97 -26.37
N THR A 32 -14.11 -13.89 -25.91
CA THR A 32 -12.65 -13.75 -26.02
C THR A 32 -12.06 -14.45 -24.81
N THR A 33 -11.34 -15.53 -25.06
CA THR A 33 -10.49 -16.25 -24.11
C THR A 33 -9.33 -15.35 -23.67
N LYS A 34 -9.61 -14.30 -22.90
CA LYS A 34 -8.60 -13.64 -22.09
C LYS A 34 -8.47 -14.42 -20.79
N SER A 35 -7.53 -15.36 -20.82
CA SER A 35 -6.95 -16.04 -19.66
C SER A 35 -6.91 -15.08 -18.46
N ALA A 36 -7.83 -15.27 -17.52
CA ALA A 36 -7.78 -14.62 -16.24
C ALA A 36 -6.57 -15.17 -15.50
N LYS A 37 -5.46 -14.44 -15.59
CA LYS A 37 -4.22 -14.72 -14.87
C LYS A 37 -4.59 -14.92 -13.39
N PRO A 38 -4.32 -16.09 -12.78
CA PRO A 38 -4.67 -16.32 -11.39
C PRO A 38 -4.01 -15.24 -10.54
N ARG A 39 -4.82 -14.51 -9.78
CA ARG A 39 -4.36 -13.56 -8.76
C ARG A 39 -3.40 -14.33 -7.85
N GLY A 40 -2.11 -14.05 -8.02
CA GLY A 40 -1.05 -14.67 -7.27
C GLY A 40 -1.35 -14.56 -5.77
N LYS A 41 -1.44 -15.72 -5.12
CA LYS A 41 -1.34 -15.89 -3.68
C LYS A 41 -0.26 -14.94 -3.18
N LEU A 42 -0.61 -13.98 -2.32
CA LEU A 42 0.35 -13.11 -1.62
C LEU A 42 1.13 -13.96 -0.60
N VAL A 43 1.93 -14.90 -1.10
CA VAL A 43 2.96 -15.58 -0.34
C VAL A 43 3.93 -14.48 0.07
N GLY A 44 4.10 -14.31 1.38
CA GLY A 44 4.96 -13.30 1.97
C GLY A 44 6.34 -13.36 1.33
N LYS A 45 6.66 -12.38 0.49
CA LYS A 45 7.99 -12.25 -0.09
C LYS A 45 8.96 -12.01 1.05
N SER A 46 9.91 -12.94 1.17
CA SER A 46 11.06 -12.97 2.07
C SER A 46 11.83 -11.63 2.07
N PRO A 47 12.71 -11.38 3.06
CA PRO A 47 13.61 -10.24 3.06
C PRO A 47 14.26 -10.05 1.69
N SER A 48 14.45 -8.79 1.28
CA SER A 48 14.98 -8.49 -0.05
C SER A 48 16.26 -9.29 -0.30
N THR A 49 16.21 -10.17 -1.30
CA THR A 49 17.36 -11.03 -1.65
C THR A 49 18.49 -10.24 -2.28
N SER A 50 18.22 -9.02 -2.76
CA SER A 50 19.22 -8.14 -3.35
C SER A 50 20.19 -7.60 -2.30
N VAL A 51 21.45 -7.42 -2.69
CA VAL A 51 22.51 -6.84 -1.84
C VAL A 51 22.07 -5.47 -1.32
N VAL A 52 21.63 -4.58 -2.21
CA VAL A 52 21.10 -3.24 -1.86
C VAL A 52 19.94 -3.33 -0.86
N GLY A 53 19.06 -4.31 -1.01
CA GLY A 53 17.94 -4.52 -0.10
C GLY A 53 18.38 -4.92 1.30
N LYS A 54 19.36 -5.81 1.42
CA LYS A 54 19.97 -6.20 2.71
C LYS A 54 20.68 -5.03 3.39
N LEU A 55 21.45 -4.24 2.63
CA LEU A 55 22.12 -3.05 3.15
C LEU A 55 21.13 -1.99 3.65
N ARG A 56 20.03 -1.75 2.92
CA ARG A 56 18.94 -0.87 3.38
C ARG A 56 18.28 -1.38 4.66
N LEU A 57 18.08 -2.70 4.77
CA LEU A 57 17.52 -3.29 5.98
C LEU A 57 18.44 -3.10 7.19
N ALA A 58 19.76 -3.23 7.01
CA ALA A 58 20.73 -2.99 8.07
C ALA A 58 20.64 -1.55 8.60
N MET A 59 20.58 -0.55 7.70
CA MET A 59 20.38 0.84 8.09
C MET A 59 19.06 1.06 8.83
N LEU A 60 17.95 0.51 8.31
CA LEU A 60 16.64 0.67 8.94
C LEU A 60 16.58 0.04 10.33
N THR A 61 17.22 -1.11 10.51
CA THR A 61 17.24 -1.82 11.80
C THR A 61 18.02 -1.03 12.85
N TRP A 62 19.11 -0.38 12.46
CA TRP A 62 19.86 0.52 13.34
C TRP A 62 19.10 1.82 13.61
N TYR A 63 18.67 2.52 12.56
CA TYR A 63 18.08 3.86 12.68
C TYR A 63 16.72 3.83 13.38
N CYS A 64 15.93 2.80 13.13
CA CYS A 64 14.58 2.65 13.66
C CYS A 64 14.49 1.70 14.86
N ALA A 65 15.63 1.45 15.53
CA ALA A 65 15.64 0.71 16.79
C ALA A 65 14.74 1.39 17.83
N GLU A 66 14.16 0.58 18.72
CA GLU A 66 13.38 1.12 19.83
C GLU A 66 14.24 2.03 20.71
N GLY A 67 13.70 3.17 21.13
CA GLY A 67 14.45 4.18 21.89
C GLY A 67 15.41 5.05 21.07
N SER A 68 15.51 4.87 19.74
CA SER A 68 16.40 5.70 18.90
C SER A 68 15.97 7.16 18.73
N GLY A 69 14.74 7.51 19.12
CA GLY A 69 14.16 8.83 18.90
C GLY A 69 13.71 9.11 17.46
N HIS A 70 13.84 8.14 16.54
CA HIS A 70 13.50 8.31 15.12
C HIS A 70 12.13 7.76 14.71
N VAL A 71 11.24 7.45 15.68
CA VAL A 71 9.95 6.78 15.40
C VAL A 71 9.05 7.56 14.45
N GLU A 72 9.12 8.89 14.47
CA GLU A 72 8.34 9.77 13.60
C GLU A 72 8.99 10.02 12.23
N ASP A 73 10.25 9.62 12.05
CA ASP A 73 10.89 9.72 10.75
C ASP A 73 10.20 8.76 9.76
N ARG A 74 9.89 9.26 8.57
CA ARG A 74 9.23 8.51 7.50
C ARG A 74 9.79 7.11 7.21
N PRO A 75 11.13 6.88 7.13
CA PRO A 75 11.67 5.54 6.99
C PRO A 75 11.23 4.59 8.12
N CYS A 76 11.16 5.08 9.36
CA CYS A 76 10.80 4.29 10.54
C CYS A 76 9.31 4.02 10.65
N GLN A 77 8.46 4.99 10.36
CA GLN A 77 7.01 4.75 10.28
C GLN A 77 6.69 3.63 9.27
N ASN A 78 7.35 3.63 8.10
CA ASN A 78 7.19 2.56 7.11
C ASN A 78 7.79 1.22 7.57
N PHE A 79 8.99 1.23 8.17
CA PHE A 79 9.64 0.03 8.66
C PHE A 79 8.81 -0.66 9.74
N ASN A 80 8.36 0.10 10.73
CA ASN A 80 7.54 -0.40 11.84
C ASN A 80 6.20 -0.95 11.34
N PHE A 81 5.55 -0.26 10.40
CA PHE A 81 4.35 -0.82 9.75
C PHE A 81 4.64 -2.15 9.05
N MET A 82 5.72 -2.24 8.27
CA MET A 82 6.05 -3.48 7.56
C MET A 82 6.39 -4.62 8.52
N GLN A 83 7.01 -4.32 9.66
CA GLN A 83 7.23 -5.30 10.72
C GLN A 83 5.91 -5.77 11.33
N LYS A 84 5.00 -4.86 11.69
CA LYS A 84 3.65 -5.20 12.18
C LYS A 84 2.88 -6.06 11.17
N LEU A 85 2.91 -5.69 9.89
CA LEU A 85 2.20 -6.41 8.82
C LEU A 85 2.75 -7.82 8.55
N ARG A 86 4.05 -8.04 8.79
CA ARG A 86 4.68 -9.38 8.69
C ARG A 86 4.41 -10.25 9.91
N LYS A 87 4.31 -9.64 11.10
CA LYS A 87 4.01 -10.32 12.36
C LYS A 87 2.54 -10.71 12.49
N ALA A 88 1.64 -10.04 11.78
CA ALA A 88 0.22 -10.39 11.77
C ALA A 88 -0.01 -11.75 11.10
N GLU A 89 -0.58 -12.69 11.84
CA GLU A 89 -0.75 -14.09 11.44
C GLU A 89 -1.98 -14.32 10.56
N ASP A 90 -3.05 -13.55 10.79
CA ASP A 90 -4.32 -13.73 10.11
C ASP A 90 -4.61 -12.64 9.05
N ALA A 91 -5.47 -12.98 8.09
CA ALA A 91 -5.79 -12.10 6.97
C ALA A 91 -6.60 -10.86 7.39
N GLU A 92 -7.40 -10.95 8.45
CA GLU A 92 -8.25 -9.86 8.92
C GLU A 92 -7.42 -8.76 9.58
N THR A 93 -6.49 -9.12 10.46
CA THR A 93 -5.52 -8.20 11.07
C THR A 93 -4.65 -7.52 10.01
N ARG A 94 -4.15 -8.28 9.02
CA ARG A 94 -3.38 -7.70 7.91
C ARG A 94 -4.21 -6.69 7.10
N LYS A 95 -5.48 -7.01 6.84
CA LYS A 95 -6.42 -6.11 6.16
C LYS A 95 -6.65 -4.84 6.98
N LYS A 96 -6.92 -4.96 8.28
CA LYS A 96 -7.13 -3.84 9.19
C LYS A 96 -5.91 -2.91 9.23
N LEU A 97 -4.70 -3.46 9.38
CA LEU A 97 -3.46 -2.68 9.36
C LEU A 97 -3.30 -1.88 8.05
N VAL A 98 -3.56 -2.51 6.91
CA VAL A 98 -3.48 -1.84 5.59
C VAL A 98 -4.52 -0.75 5.47
N GLN A 99 -5.76 -0.97 5.94
CA GLN A 99 -6.83 0.02 5.92
C GLN A 99 -6.50 1.22 6.81
N GLU A 100 -6.05 0.99 8.04
CA GLU A 100 -5.61 2.03 8.99
C GLU A 100 -4.48 2.87 8.39
N ARG A 101 -3.47 2.23 7.79
CA ARG A 101 -2.40 2.97 7.11
C ARG A 101 -2.91 3.75 5.91
N SER A 102 -3.80 3.17 5.11
CA SER A 102 -4.36 3.85 3.94
C SER A 102 -5.19 5.08 4.33
N ALA A 103 -5.86 5.06 5.49
CA ALA A 103 -6.69 6.16 5.96
C ALA A 103 -5.87 7.43 6.27
N THR A 104 -4.58 7.28 6.62
CA THR A 104 -3.69 8.41 6.95
C THR A 104 -2.88 8.90 5.74
N MET A 105 -2.98 8.26 4.58
CA MET A 105 -2.25 8.67 3.39
C MET A 105 -2.97 9.81 2.65
N PRO A 106 -2.23 10.79 2.11
CA PRO A 106 -2.81 11.87 1.31
C PRO A 106 -3.47 11.31 0.05
N LYS A 107 -4.66 11.81 -0.25
CA LYS A 107 -5.45 11.40 -1.42
C LYS A 107 -5.21 12.29 -2.64
N ASP A 108 -4.80 13.53 -2.42
CA ASP A 108 -4.52 14.52 -3.46
C ASP A 108 -3.05 14.48 -3.92
N ASP A 109 -2.80 15.03 -5.11
CA ASP A 109 -1.49 15.02 -5.76
C ASP A 109 -0.43 15.80 -4.99
N ALA A 110 -0.79 16.95 -4.41
CA ALA A 110 0.12 17.79 -3.66
C ALA A 110 0.59 17.10 -2.37
N GLY A 111 -0.35 16.50 -1.64
CA GLY A 111 -0.07 15.70 -0.46
C GLY A 111 0.82 14.49 -0.79
N ARG A 112 0.56 13.77 -1.89
CA ARG A 112 1.42 12.66 -2.33
C ARG A 112 2.83 13.11 -2.69
N LYS A 113 2.98 14.25 -3.37
CA LYS A 113 4.31 14.85 -3.68
C LYS A 113 5.06 15.24 -2.41
N LYS A 114 4.39 15.91 -1.46
CA LYS A 114 4.95 16.27 -0.16
C LYS A 114 5.41 15.04 0.62
N LEU A 115 4.57 14.01 0.68
CA LEU A 115 4.90 12.75 1.35
C LEU A 115 6.11 12.06 0.71
N ALA A 116 6.20 12.07 -0.62
CA ALA A 116 7.33 11.50 -1.35
C ALA A 116 8.63 12.27 -1.06
N LEU A 117 8.57 13.61 -0.99
CA LEU A 117 9.71 14.45 -0.63
C LEU A 117 10.19 14.16 0.80
N GLN A 118 9.28 14.19 1.78
CA GLN A 118 9.59 13.87 3.18
C GLN A 118 10.18 12.47 3.33
N SER A 119 9.69 11.51 2.54
CA SER A 119 10.24 10.15 2.54
C SER A 119 11.68 10.15 2.02
N ARG A 120 11.95 10.84 0.90
CA ARG A 120 13.32 10.96 0.36
C ARG A 120 14.26 11.63 1.36
N GLU A 121 13.84 12.74 1.97
CA GLU A 121 14.62 13.45 2.97
C GLU A 121 14.94 12.56 4.17
N GLY A 122 13.95 11.84 4.69
CA GLY A 122 14.15 10.90 5.81
C GLY A 122 15.12 9.76 5.47
N TYR A 123 15.00 9.15 4.28
CA TYR A 123 15.94 8.11 3.85
C TYR A 123 17.36 8.63 3.64
N LEU A 124 17.52 9.84 3.09
CA LEU A 124 18.83 10.46 2.92
C LEU A 124 19.48 10.80 4.27
N LYS A 125 18.71 11.40 5.19
CA LYS A 125 19.14 11.67 6.58
C LYS A 125 19.61 10.40 7.28
N MET A 126 18.84 9.31 7.17
CA MET A 126 19.21 8.01 7.72
C MET A 126 20.54 7.50 7.15
N TYR A 127 20.73 7.56 5.83
CA TYR A 127 21.98 7.13 5.20
C TYR A 127 23.18 7.96 5.66
N GLN A 128 23.03 9.28 5.70
CA GLN A 128 24.06 10.21 6.17
C GLN A 128 24.42 9.93 7.64
N ALA A 129 23.42 9.78 8.51
CA ALA A 129 23.64 9.46 9.91
C ALA A 129 24.34 8.11 10.08
N TYR A 130 23.94 7.10 9.29
CA TYR A 130 24.56 5.79 9.35
C TYR A 130 26.04 5.84 8.97
N CYS A 131 26.37 6.55 7.89
CA CYS A 131 27.74 6.66 7.37
C CYS A 131 28.62 7.71 8.06
N ALA A 132 28.04 8.56 8.90
CA ALA A 132 28.78 9.45 9.79
C ALA A 132 29.28 8.76 11.07
N GLN A 133 28.81 7.54 11.36
CA GLN A 133 29.31 6.76 12.48
C GLN A 133 30.79 6.41 12.27
N PRO A 134 31.63 6.46 13.33
CA PRO A 134 33.04 6.10 13.21
C PRO A 134 33.24 4.61 12.87
N SER A 135 32.32 3.74 13.33
CA SER A 135 32.36 2.30 13.08
C SER A 135 30.94 1.73 12.94
N PRO A 136 30.28 1.90 11.78
CA PRO A 136 28.95 1.35 11.56
C PRO A 136 28.99 -0.18 11.58
N ALA A 137 27.95 -0.82 12.14
CA ALA A 137 27.85 -2.27 12.26
C ALA A 137 27.98 -3.03 10.92
N ASN A 138 27.64 -2.39 9.80
CA ASN A 138 27.86 -2.90 8.47
C ASN A 138 28.53 -1.82 7.59
N PRO A 139 29.87 -1.78 7.52
CA PRO A 139 30.60 -0.79 6.72
C PRO A 139 30.28 -0.84 5.22
N ALA A 140 29.81 -1.98 4.71
CA ALA A 140 29.45 -2.13 3.30
C ALA A 140 28.28 -1.24 2.87
N VAL A 141 27.49 -0.71 3.82
CA VAL A 141 26.47 0.29 3.51
C VAL A 141 27.09 1.54 2.87
N CYS A 142 28.27 1.96 3.34
CA CYS A 142 28.88 3.23 2.94
C CYS A 142 29.86 3.10 1.78
N SER A 143 30.38 1.88 1.54
CA SER A 143 31.28 1.59 0.42
C SER A 143 30.61 0.94 -0.80
N ASN A 144 29.32 0.58 -0.73
CA ASN A 144 28.62 -0.02 -1.87
C ASN A 144 28.19 1.03 -2.90
N ASP A 145 28.79 1.01 -4.10
CA ASP A 145 28.53 1.97 -5.18
C ASP A 145 27.06 2.03 -5.62
N SER A 146 26.40 0.88 -5.70
CA SER A 146 25.00 0.82 -6.12
C SER A 146 24.08 1.50 -5.11
N LEU A 147 24.32 1.29 -3.82
CA LEU A 147 23.56 1.95 -2.76
C LEU A 147 23.89 3.44 -2.71
N LYS A 148 25.17 3.81 -2.81
CA LYS A 148 25.61 5.20 -2.88
C LYS A 148 24.93 5.96 -4.02
N LYS A 149 24.90 5.38 -5.24
CA LYS A 149 24.22 5.96 -6.40
C LYS A 149 22.73 6.23 -6.15
N VAL A 150 22.03 5.35 -5.40
CA VAL A 150 20.64 5.59 -5.01
C VAL A 150 20.53 6.87 -4.18
N TYR A 151 21.36 7.02 -3.15
CA TYR A 151 21.29 8.17 -2.25
C TYR A 151 21.78 9.47 -2.89
N ASP A 152 22.79 9.39 -3.78
CA ASP A 152 23.22 10.53 -4.58
C ASP A 152 22.10 11.02 -5.52
N ASN A 153 21.41 10.10 -6.20
CA ASN A 153 20.24 10.43 -7.02
C ASN A 153 19.07 10.98 -6.18
N MET A 154 18.88 10.44 -4.98
CA MET A 154 17.88 10.93 -4.04
C MET A 154 18.18 12.37 -3.63
N ALA A 155 19.43 12.68 -3.26
CA ALA A 155 19.87 14.03 -2.92
C ALA A 155 19.65 15.01 -4.07
N LYS A 156 20.03 14.65 -5.30
CA LYS A 156 19.78 15.45 -6.51
C LYS A 156 18.29 15.72 -6.70
N SER A 157 17.44 14.70 -6.57
CA SER A 157 15.98 14.85 -6.75
C SER A 157 15.34 15.77 -5.70
N ILE A 158 15.85 15.76 -4.45
CA ILE A 158 15.40 16.66 -3.39
C ILE A 158 15.76 18.11 -3.75
N GLN A 159 16.99 18.34 -4.23
CA GLN A 159 17.44 19.67 -4.64
C GLN A 159 16.58 20.21 -5.79
N THR A 160 16.36 19.42 -6.85
CA THR A 160 15.50 19.84 -7.98
C THR A 160 14.07 20.16 -7.54
N THR A 161 13.52 19.41 -6.58
CA THR A 161 12.15 19.65 -6.07
C THR A 161 12.05 20.92 -5.21
N LYS A 162 13.14 21.35 -4.56
CA LYS A 162 13.14 22.56 -3.70
C LYS A 162 13.30 23.86 -4.49
N VAL A 163 13.85 23.78 -5.69
CA VAL A 163 14.12 24.93 -6.57
C VAL A 163 12.97 25.17 -7.57
N ALA A 164 12.07 24.21 -7.72
CA ALA A 164 10.88 24.29 -8.59
C ALA A 164 9.66 24.77 -7.80
#